data_AF-A0A1X7SS98-F1
#
_entry.id   AF-A0A1X7SS98-F1
#
_cell.length_a   1.000
_cell.length_b   1.000
_cell.length_c   1.000
_cell.angle_alpha   90.00
_cell.angle_beta   90.00
_cell.angle_gamma   90.00
#
_symmetry.space_group_name_H-M   'P 1'
#
loop_
_entity.id
_entity.type
_entity.pdbx_description
1 polymer ?
#
loop_
_entity_poly.entity_id
_entity_poly.type
_entity_poly.pdbx_seq_one_letter_code
_entity_poly.pdbx_strand_id
1 'polypeptide(L)'
;MTSTGILGKDQSTQSIDPPKGSVYVAIRNWEAINSTQLSIKKGEKFEIKKERTEGWWLARSLDTDQEGFILINYIKKDEESEPSTLESLELFHYAMTENVDIPKIKEIKTRSNVERASLFLSLIKQDSVLLDQLRKKEHGKPKAIRWYDDGVELTSPSLILCQEVVSLLTYKLTDIVINKSSPDIVCDLLPVLLQNEK
;
A
#
# COMPACT_ATOMS: atom_id res chain seq x y z
N MET A 1 5.60 -7.69 62.86
CA MET A 1 4.37 -7.37 62.09
C MET A 1 4.29 -5.85 62.09
N THR A 2 4.46 -5.12 61.00
CA THR A 2 3.89 -5.30 59.66
C THR A 2 4.85 -4.77 58.59
N SER A 3 4.99 -5.56 57.53
CA SER A 3 5.54 -5.16 56.24
C SER A 3 4.39 -4.55 55.42
N THR A 4 4.61 -3.41 54.78
CA THR A 4 3.72 -2.91 53.72
C THR A 4 4.55 -2.65 52.48
N GLY A 5 4.41 -3.57 51.53
CA GLY A 5 4.97 -3.48 50.19
C GLY A 5 4.11 -2.67 49.23
N ILE A 6 4.82 -2.02 48.30
CA ILE A 6 4.61 -1.94 46.84
C ILE A 6 3.18 -1.69 46.32
N LEU A 7 3.02 -0.59 45.57
CA LEU A 7 2.31 -0.65 44.29
C LEU A 7 3.03 0.21 43.25
N GLY A 8 3.99 -0.41 42.55
CA GLY A 8 4.39 0.04 41.22
C GLY A 8 3.21 -0.15 40.29
N LYS A 9 2.79 0.92 39.61
CA LYS A 9 1.88 0.84 38.46
C LYS A 9 2.74 0.46 37.26
N ASP A 10 2.77 -0.82 36.94
CA ASP A 10 3.22 -1.28 35.64
C ASP A 10 2.31 -0.66 34.57
N GLN A 11 2.88 0.24 33.77
CA GLN A 11 2.32 0.59 32.48
C GLN A 11 2.48 -0.65 31.60
N SER A 12 1.39 -1.40 31.43
CA SER A 12 1.28 -2.42 30.40
C SER A 12 1.37 -1.73 29.05
N THR A 13 2.57 -1.65 28.50
CA THR A 13 2.78 -1.45 27.05
C THR A 13 2.21 -2.68 26.36
N GLN A 14 0.95 -2.59 25.93
CA GLN A 14 0.40 -3.53 24.96
C GLN A 14 1.35 -3.52 23.76
N SER A 15 1.94 -4.67 23.43
CA SER A 15 2.75 -4.78 22.22
C SER A 15 1.80 -4.72 21.03
N ILE A 16 1.73 -3.57 20.39
CA ILE A 16 0.97 -3.40 19.14
C ILE A 16 1.70 -4.16 18.04
N ASP A 17 0.95 -4.94 17.25
CA ASP A 17 1.52 -5.68 16.13
C ASP A 17 2.20 -4.72 15.13
N PRO A 18 3.42 -5.05 14.67
CA PRO A 18 4.12 -4.21 13.71
C PRO A 18 3.30 -4.08 12.42
N PRO A 19 3.32 -2.90 11.77
CA PRO A 19 2.59 -2.68 10.53
C PRO A 19 3.09 -3.61 9.43
N LYS A 20 2.16 -4.19 8.67
CA LYS A 20 2.47 -5.03 7.50
C LYS A 20 2.48 -4.17 6.23
N GLY A 21 3.53 -3.35 6.07
CA GLY A 21 3.76 -2.55 4.85
C GLY A 21 3.88 -1.05 5.12
N SER A 22 3.52 -0.24 4.11
CA SER A 22 3.69 1.21 4.13
C SER A 22 2.94 1.85 5.30
N VAL A 23 3.63 2.71 6.05
CA VAL A 23 3.06 3.48 7.16
C VAL A 23 2.63 4.84 6.63
N TYR A 24 1.55 5.38 7.18
CA TYR A 24 1.04 6.70 6.84
C TYR A 24 1.03 7.59 8.08
N VAL A 25 1.27 8.89 7.88
CA VAL A 25 1.30 9.90 8.93
C VAL A 25 0.19 10.92 8.68
N ALA A 26 -0.60 11.23 9.70
CA ALA A 26 -1.57 12.32 9.63
C ALA A 26 -0.88 13.68 9.48
N ILE A 27 -1.26 14.44 8.45
CA ILE A 27 -0.77 15.80 8.19
C ILE A 27 -1.70 16.88 8.78
N ARG A 28 -2.91 16.49 9.21
CA ARG A 28 -3.95 17.34 9.80
C ARG A 28 -4.66 16.59 10.94
N ASN A 29 -5.28 17.34 11.84
CA ASN A 29 -6.21 16.77 12.83
C ASN A 29 -7.58 16.51 12.17
N TRP A 30 -8.30 15.50 12.64
CA TRP A 30 -9.69 15.25 12.28
C TRP A 30 -10.44 14.61 13.44
N GLU A 31 -11.69 15.02 13.64
CA GLU A 31 -12.58 14.46 14.64
C GLU A 31 -13.67 13.64 13.93
N ALA A 32 -13.82 12.38 14.33
CA ALA A 32 -14.80 11.47 13.76
C ALA A 32 -16.22 12.00 13.94
N ILE A 33 -16.99 12.03 12.85
CA ILE A 33 -18.37 12.54 12.86
C ILE A 33 -19.38 11.42 13.20
N ASN A 34 -18.98 10.16 13.03
CA ASN A 34 -19.81 9.00 13.35
C ASN A 34 -18.93 7.82 13.80
N SER A 35 -19.57 6.73 14.23
CA SER A 35 -18.89 5.56 14.81
C SER A 35 -18.07 4.73 13.82
N THR A 36 -18.15 4.98 12.52
CA THR A 36 -17.33 4.27 11.52
C THR A 36 -16.03 5.00 11.21
N GLN A 37 -15.94 6.29 11.55
CA GLN A 37 -14.75 7.11 11.32
C GLN A 37 -13.78 7.05 12.51
N LEU A 38 -12.50 7.22 12.22
CA LEU A 38 -11.46 7.33 13.23
C LEU A 38 -11.06 8.80 13.42
N SER A 39 -11.02 9.25 14.68
CA SER A 39 -10.43 10.55 15.02
C SER A 39 -8.91 10.44 14.94
N ILE A 40 -8.25 11.40 14.31
CA ILE A 40 -6.81 11.37 14.07
C ILE A 40 -6.13 12.67 14.50
N LYS A 41 -4.91 12.54 15.03
CA LYS A 41 -4.07 13.68 15.40
C LYS A 41 -2.93 13.85 14.41
N LYS A 42 -2.61 15.09 14.05
CA LYS A 42 -1.44 15.41 13.21
C LYS A 42 -0.18 14.80 13.82
N GLY A 43 0.55 14.03 13.04
CA GLY A 43 1.75 13.28 13.44
C GLY A 43 1.49 11.83 13.83
N GLU A 44 0.24 11.43 14.06
CA GLU A 44 -0.13 10.04 14.37
C GLU A 44 0.15 9.13 13.16
N LYS A 45 0.55 7.89 13.45
CA LYS A 45 0.92 6.89 12.44
C LYS A 45 -0.16 5.83 12.25
N PHE A 46 -0.33 5.37 11.02
CA PHE A 46 -1.39 4.45 10.62
C PHE A 46 -0.88 3.35 9.71
N GLU A 47 -1.44 2.15 9.91
CA GLU A 47 -1.43 1.06 8.92
C GLU A 47 -2.74 1.13 8.12
N ILE A 48 -2.66 1.05 6.79
CA ILE A 48 -3.86 1.00 5.94
C ILE A 48 -4.30 -0.45 5.76
N LYS A 49 -5.54 -0.74 6.15
CA LYS A 49 -6.16 -2.06 6.02
C LYS A 49 -6.93 -2.21 4.71
N LYS A 50 -7.60 -1.15 4.25
CA LYS A 50 -8.29 -1.11 2.95
C LYS A 50 -8.00 0.20 2.23
N GLU A 51 -7.28 0.11 1.12
CA GLU A 51 -7.03 1.22 0.19
C GLU A 51 -8.23 1.38 -0.77
N ARG A 52 -8.50 2.63 -1.16
CA ARG A 52 -9.43 3.02 -2.23
C ARG A 52 -8.75 4.03 -3.14
N THR A 53 -9.21 4.19 -4.36
CA THR A 53 -8.65 5.25 -5.23
C THR A 53 -8.90 6.66 -4.67
N GLU A 54 -10.03 6.86 -3.99
CA GLU A 54 -10.41 8.14 -3.39
C GLU A 54 -11.25 7.97 -2.13
N GLY A 55 -11.44 9.09 -1.41
CA GLY A 55 -12.37 9.17 -0.28
C GLY A 55 -11.80 8.66 1.03
N TRP A 56 -12.40 7.60 1.56
CA TRP A 56 -12.17 7.10 2.91
C TRP A 56 -11.48 5.74 2.89
N TRP A 57 -10.36 5.62 3.59
CA TRP A 57 -9.62 4.36 3.75
C TRP A 57 -9.85 3.79 5.14
N LEU A 58 -9.92 2.47 5.23
CA LEU A 58 -9.91 1.80 6.53
C LEU A 58 -8.47 1.75 7.03
N ALA A 59 -8.22 2.34 8.19
CA ALA A 59 -6.90 2.42 8.79
C ALA A 59 -6.93 1.95 10.25
N ARG A 60 -5.79 1.47 10.71
CA ARG A 60 -5.51 1.14 12.11
C ARG A 60 -4.49 2.13 12.67
N SER A 61 -4.83 2.81 13.74
CA SER A 61 -3.89 3.66 14.48
C SER A 61 -2.79 2.79 15.09
N LEU A 62 -1.53 3.17 14.87
CA LEU A 62 -0.39 2.49 15.49
C LEU A 62 -0.15 2.95 16.93
N ASP A 63 -0.86 3.98 17.39
CA ASP A 63 -0.76 4.50 18.75
C ASP A 63 -1.84 3.90 19.66
N THR A 64 -3.04 3.65 19.11
CA THR A 64 -4.23 3.22 19.89
C THR A 64 -4.75 1.85 19.51
N ASP A 65 -4.23 1.23 18.44
CA ASP A 65 -4.70 -0.01 17.83
C ASP A 65 -6.17 0.01 17.35
N GLN A 66 -6.82 1.19 17.37
CA GLN A 66 -8.19 1.35 16.91
C GLN A 66 -8.26 1.40 15.37
N GLU A 67 -9.29 0.76 14.82
CA GLU A 67 -9.59 0.79 13.40
C GLU A 67 -10.78 1.72 13.08
N GLY A 68 -10.70 2.42 11.97
CA GLY A 68 -11.82 3.18 11.43
C GLY A 68 -11.48 3.87 10.12
N PHE A 69 -12.49 4.49 9.52
CA PHE A 69 -12.33 5.20 8.26
C PHE A 69 -11.67 6.56 8.46
N ILE A 70 -10.65 6.86 7.66
CA ILE A 70 -9.96 8.14 7.60
C ILE A 70 -9.93 8.71 6.18
N LEU A 71 -9.90 10.03 6.07
CA LEU A 71 -9.81 10.72 4.78
C LEU A 71 -8.38 10.67 4.21
N ILE A 72 -8.24 10.28 2.95
CA ILE A 72 -6.93 10.11 2.32
C ILE A 72 -6.12 11.40 2.23
N ASN A 73 -6.78 12.55 2.10
CA ASN A 73 -6.14 13.86 1.99
C ASN A 73 -5.68 14.42 3.36
N TYR A 74 -5.91 13.69 4.45
CA TYR A 74 -5.45 14.02 5.81
C TYR A 74 -4.21 13.24 6.20
N ILE A 75 -3.77 12.30 5.38
CA ILE A 75 -2.58 11.48 5.60
C ILE A 75 -1.61 11.61 4.44
N LYS A 76 -0.34 11.32 4.70
CA LYS A 76 0.68 11.10 3.68
C LYS A 76 1.46 9.84 4.02
N LYS A 77 2.07 9.19 3.02
CA LYS A 77 2.95 8.07 3.28
C LYS A 77 4.17 8.53 4.09
N ASP A 78 4.59 7.74 5.07
CA ASP A 78 5.80 7.96 5.85
C ASP A 78 7.02 7.71 4.95
N GLU A 79 7.89 8.70 4.84
CA GLU A 79 9.07 8.66 3.95
C GLU A 79 10.05 7.58 4.41
N GLU A 80 10.07 7.27 5.70
CA GLU A 80 10.92 6.24 6.31
C GLU A 80 10.29 4.84 6.26
N SER A 81 9.04 4.72 5.77
CA SER A 81 8.40 3.41 5.69
C SER A 81 8.87 2.59 4.49
N GLU A 82 9.13 1.31 4.75
CA GLU A 82 9.32 0.30 3.73
C GLU A 82 8.10 0.23 2.80
N PRO A 83 8.30 0.04 1.49
CA PRO A 83 7.19 -0.07 0.57
C PRO A 83 6.46 -1.40 0.76
N SER A 84 5.13 -1.38 0.73
CA SER A 84 4.34 -2.60 0.60
C SER A 84 4.63 -3.30 -0.74
N THR A 85 4.25 -4.58 -0.85
CA THR A 85 4.32 -5.30 -2.14
C THR A 85 3.54 -4.55 -3.23
N LEU A 86 2.32 -4.09 -2.90
CA LEU A 86 1.48 -3.36 -3.83
C LEU A 86 2.12 -2.04 -4.29
N GLU A 87 2.66 -1.25 -3.35
CA GLU A 87 3.41 -0.04 -3.69
C GLU A 87 4.60 -0.35 -4.58
N SER A 88 5.35 -1.41 -4.26
CA SER A 88 6.51 -1.81 -5.05
C SER A 88 6.14 -2.12 -6.49
N LEU A 89 4.98 -2.75 -6.71
CA LEU A 89 4.45 -3.04 -8.04
C LEU A 89 3.95 -1.79 -8.76
N GLU A 90 3.26 -0.89 -8.06
CA GLU A 90 2.82 0.41 -8.61
C GLU A 90 4.03 1.23 -9.07
N LEU A 91 5.03 1.38 -8.20
CA LEU A 91 6.26 2.11 -8.51
C LEU A 91 7.05 1.43 -9.63
N PHE A 92 7.09 0.10 -9.68
CA PHE A 92 7.72 -0.62 -10.78
C PHE A 92 7.00 -0.34 -12.10
N HIS A 93 5.67 -0.46 -12.15
CA HIS A 93 4.89 -0.15 -13.33
C HIS A 93 5.17 1.28 -13.80
N TYR A 94 5.00 2.27 -12.91
CA TYR A 94 5.30 3.67 -13.19
C TYR A 94 6.72 3.86 -13.74
N ALA A 95 7.72 3.29 -13.05
CA ALA A 95 9.12 3.41 -13.44
C ALA A 95 9.38 2.84 -14.83
N MET A 96 8.72 1.74 -15.21
CA MET A 96 8.92 1.09 -16.51
C MET A 96 8.18 1.82 -17.64
N THR A 97 6.96 2.28 -17.40
CA THR A 97 6.09 2.85 -18.46
C THR A 97 6.32 4.34 -18.68
N GLU A 98 6.64 5.11 -17.64
CA GLU A 98 6.79 6.55 -17.72
C GLU A 98 8.23 6.98 -18.01
N ASN A 99 8.42 8.17 -18.57
CA ASN A 99 9.75 8.75 -18.78
C ASN A 99 10.30 9.32 -17.46
N VAL A 100 10.81 8.44 -16.60
CA VAL A 100 11.39 8.81 -15.30
C VAL A 100 12.82 9.31 -15.48
N ASP A 101 13.02 10.61 -15.22
CA ASP A 101 14.35 11.23 -15.21
C ASP A 101 15.11 10.94 -13.90
N ILE A 102 15.47 9.67 -13.72
CA ILE A 102 16.33 9.18 -12.64
C ILE A 102 17.37 8.24 -13.27
N PRO A 103 18.69 8.53 -13.19
CA PRO A 103 19.72 7.75 -13.86
C PRO A 103 19.68 6.25 -13.56
N LYS A 104 19.49 5.87 -12.29
CA LYS A 104 19.40 4.47 -11.87
C LYS A 104 18.21 3.74 -12.53
N ILE A 105 17.07 4.42 -12.70
CA ILE A 105 15.90 3.86 -13.38
C ILE A 105 16.14 3.72 -14.88
N LYS A 106 16.79 4.71 -15.51
CA LYS A 106 17.18 4.64 -16.92
C LYS A 106 18.10 3.43 -17.18
N GLU A 107 19.03 3.15 -16.28
CA GLU A 107 19.89 1.96 -16.35
C GLU A 107 19.09 0.66 -16.21
N ILE A 108 18.18 0.58 -15.24
CA ILE A 108 17.33 -0.60 -15.07
C ILE A 108 16.56 -0.91 -16.36
N LYS A 109 15.98 0.10 -17.03
CA LYS A 109 15.23 -0.09 -18.27
C LYS A 109 16.02 -0.78 -19.40
N THR A 110 17.34 -0.68 -19.41
CA THR A 110 18.17 -1.32 -20.44
C THR A 110 18.49 -2.79 -20.16
N ARG A 111 18.14 -3.31 -18.97
CA ARG A 111 18.38 -4.72 -18.57
C ARG A 111 17.36 -5.68 -19.20
N SER A 112 17.55 -6.99 -19.04
CA SER A 112 16.52 -7.96 -19.46
C SER A 112 15.25 -7.87 -18.60
N ASN A 113 14.12 -8.42 -19.09
CA ASN A 113 12.86 -8.39 -18.33
C ASN A 113 12.97 -9.08 -16.97
N VAL A 114 13.75 -10.18 -16.88
CA VAL A 114 13.93 -10.94 -15.64
C VAL A 114 14.76 -10.17 -14.62
N GLU A 115 15.82 -9.49 -15.07
CA GLU A 115 16.71 -8.72 -14.19
C GLU A 115 16.06 -7.40 -13.73
N ARG A 116 15.24 -6.77 -14.58
CA ARG A 116 14.62 -5.46 -14.27
C ARG A 116 13.86 -5.45 -12.96
N ALA A 117 13.00 -6.45 -12.74
CA ALA A 117 12.15 -6.51 -11.56
C ALA A 117 12.96 -6.72 -10.27
N SER A 118 13.87 -7.69 -10.27
CA SER A 118 14.69 -8.00 -9.09
C SER A 118 15.65 -6.85 -8.73
N LEU A 119 16.27 -6.23 -9.74
CA LEU A 119 17.12 -5.06 -9.53
C LEU A 119 16.34 -3.87 -8.99
N PHE A 120 15.16 -3.60 -9.56
CA PHE A 120 14.30 -2.51 -9.09
C PHE A 120 13.88 -2.71 -7.63
N LEU A 121 13.36 -3.88 -7.30
CA LEU A 121 12.89 -4.19 -5.94
C LEU A 121 14.03 -4.13 -4.92
N SER A 122 15.21 -4.63 -5.27
CA SER A 122 16.40 -4.54 -4.42
C SER A 122 16.80 -3.07 -4.20
N LEU A 123 16.76 -2.26 -5.25
CA LEU A 123 17.20 -0.88 -5.22
C LEU A 123 16.29 0.01 -4.38
N ILE A 124 14.96 -0.10 -4.53
CA ILE A 124 14.01 0.72 -3.74
C ILE A 124 14.01 0.38 -2.25
N LYS A 125 14.42 -0.84 -1.88
CA LYS A 125 14.58 -1.27 -0.47
C LYS A 125 15.88 -0.80 0.16
N GLN A 126 16.92 -0.57 -0.65
CA GLN A 126 18.24 -0.16 -0.16
C GLN A 126 18.47 1.35 -0.22
N ASP A 127 17.75 2.05 -1.11
CA ASP A 127 17.92 3.47 -1.38
C ASP A 127 16.62 4.22 -1.07
N SER A 128 16.49 4.65 0.19
CA SER A 128 15.33 5.42 0.64
C SER A 128 15.17 6.76 -0.08
N VAL A 129 16.27 7.36 -0.54
CA VAL A 129 16.26 8.59 -1.33
C VAL A 129 15.65 8.34 -2.70
N LEU A 130 16.03 7.24 -3.36
CA LEU A 130 15.39 6.83 -4.61
C LEU A 130 13.91 6.53 -4.41
N LEU A 131 13.56 5.79 -3.36
CA LEU A 131 12.16 5.47 -3.05
C LEU A 131 11.33 6.74 -2.88
N ASP A 132 11.82 7.72 -2.11
CA ASP A 132 11.16 9.02 -1.95
C ASP A 132 11.06 9.80 -3.27
N GLN A 133 12.12 9.82 -4.08
CA GLN A 133 12.09 10.44 -5.42
C GLN A 133 11.03 9.80 -6.33
N LEU A 134 10.89 8.48 -6.31
CA LEU A 134 9.88 7.75 -7.06
C LEU A 134 8.47 8.07 -6.55
N ARG A 135 8.24 8.02 -5.23
CA ARG A 135 6.97 8.40 -4.59
C ARG A 135 6.55 9.82 -5.00
N LYS A 136 7.48 10.77 -4.98
CA LYS A 136 7.21 12.18 -5.36
C LYS A 136 6.89 12.35 -6.86
N LYS A 137 7.55 11.60 -7.74
CA LYS A 137 7.33 11.70 -9.20
C LYS A 137 6.08 10.93 -9.67
N GLU A 138 5.75 9.83 -9.00
CA GLU A 138 4.54 9.05 -9.22
C GLU A 138 3.29 9.76 -8.66
N HIS A 139 3.45 10.57 -7.61
CA HIS A 139 2.35 11.34 -7.03
C HIS A 139 1.61 12.19 -8.08
N GLY A 140 0.28 12.00 -8.16
CA GLY A 140 -0.60 12.70 -9.09
C GLY A 140 -0.59 12.12 -10.51
N LYS A 141 0.13 11.03 -10.77
CA LYS A 141 0.06 10.29 -12.02
C LYS A 141 -1.09 9.28 -11.98
N PRO A 142 -1.64 8.88 -13.14
CA PRO A 142 -2.61 7.81 -13.20
C PRO A 142 -2.01 6.53 -12.60
N LYS A 143 -2.65 5.99 -11.56
CA LYS A 143 -2.27 4.71 -10.98
C LYS A 143 -2.63 3.56 -11.92
N ALA A 144 -1.76 2.55 -11.96
CA ALA A 144 -2.00 1.30 -12.68
C ALA A 144 -3.06 0.42 -11.99
N ILE A 145 -3.24 0.61 -10.68
CA ILE A 145 -4.18 -0.12 -9.84
C ILE A 145 -5.17 0.89 -9.27
N ARG A 146 -6.46 0.61 -9.37
CA ARG A 146 -7.53 1.40 -8.78
C ARG A 146 -8.45 0.50 -7.99
N TRP A 147 -8.53 0.74 -6.69
CA TRP A 147 -9.40 0.00 -5.80
C TRP A 147 -10.75 0.71 -5.66
N TYR A 148 -11.82 -0.07 -5.76
CA TYR A 148 -13.20 0.32 -5.53
C TYR A 148 -13.79 -0.53 -4.40
N ASP A 149 -15.09 -0.35 -4.13
CA ASP A 149 -15.72 -1.06 -3.02
C ASP A 149 -15.95 -2.54 -3.30
N ASP A 150 -16.34 -2.82 -4.53
CA ASP A 150 -16.74 -4.11 -5.11
C ASP A 150 -15.67 -4.69 -6.04
N GLY A 151 -14.60 -3.95 -6.35
CA GLY A 151 -13.64 -4.44 -7.33
C GLY A 151 -12.33 -3.68 -7.42
N VAL A 152 -11.55 -4.09 -8.42
CA VAL A 152 -10.26 -3.50 -8.78
C VAL A 152 -10.17 -3.30 -10.29
N GLU A 153 -9.62 -2.17 -10.69
CA GLU A 153 -9.28 -1.89 -12.08
C GLU A 153 -7.76 -1.87 -12.25
N LEU A 154 -7.29 -2.59 -13.27
CA LEU A 154 -5.89 -2.74 -13.63
C LEU A 154 -5.66 -2.19 -15.03
N THR A 155 -4.77 -1.20 -15.18
CA THR A 155 -4.41 -0.61 -16.47
C THR A 155 -3.06 -1.09 -16.95
N SER A 156 -3.02 -1.72 -18.14
CA SER A 156 -1.85 -2.34 -18.75
C SER A 156 -1.06 -3.21 -17.75
N PRO A 157 -1.72 -4.12 -17.01
CA PRO A 157 -1.06 -4.83 -15.95
C PRO A 157 -0.11 -5.91 -16.48
N SER A 158 0.91 -6.21 -15.67
CA SER A 158 1.75 -7.40 -15.88
C SER A 158 1.11 -8.61 -15.21
N LEU A 159 1.47 -9.83 -15.64
CA LEU A 159 0.98 -11.07 -15.03
C LEU A 159 1.24 -11.10 -13.50
N ILE A 160 2.42 -10.69 -13.07
CA ILE A 160 2.80 -10.64 -11.65
C ILE A 160 1.88 -9.68 -10.88
N LEU A 161 1.63 -8.49 -11.45
CA LEU A 161 0.71 -7.52 -10.83
C LEU A 161 -0.69 -8.13 -10.67
N CYS A 162 -1.16 -8.82 -11.70
CA CYS A 162 -2.47 -9.45 -11.64
C CYS A 162 -2.53 -10.58 -10.61
N GLN A 163 -1.51 -11.43 -10.51
CA GLN A 163 -1.45 -12.51 -9.51
C GLN A 163 -1.45 -11.96 -8.08
N GLU A 164 -0.67 -10.92 -7.81
CA GLU A 164 -0.61 -10.26 -6.51
C GLU A 164 -1.95 -9.61 -6.17
N VAL A 165 -2.55 -8.87 -7.11
CA VAL A 165 -3.88 -8.26 -6.90
C VAL A 165 -4.94 -9.32 -6.65
N VAL A 166 -4.93 -10.43 -7.40
CA VAL A 166 -5.86 -11.55 -7.22
C VAL A 166 -5.71 -12.19 -5.84
N SER A 167 -4.48 -12.31 -5.31
CA SER A 167 -4.26 -12.82 -3.94
C SER A 167 -4.82 -11.92 -2.84
N LEU A 168 -4.99 -10.62 -3.14
CA LEU A 168 -5.59 -9.63 -2.25
C LEU A 168 -7.12 -9.56 -2.40
N LEU A 169 -7.67 -10.15 -3.47
CA LEU A 169 -9.11 -10.24 -3.63
C LEU A 169 -9.68 -11.12 -2.52
N THR A 170 -10.73 -10.61 -1.90
CA THR A 170 -11.52 -11.36 -0.92
C THR A 170 -12.83 -11.76 -1.57
N TYR A 171 -13.58 -12.66 -0.96
CA TYR A 171 -14.94 -13.04 -1.40
C TYR A 171 -15.92 -11.84 -1.57
N LYS A 172 -15.55 -10.65 -1.09
CA LYS A 172 -16.34 -9.41 -1.22
C LYS A 172 -15.99 -8.57 -2.45
N LEU A 173 -14.89 -8.88 -3.15
CA LEU A 173 -14.49 -8.18 -4.37
C LEU A 173 -14.97 -9.03 -5.56
N THR A 174 -16.05 -8.58 -6.20
CA THR A 174 -16.75 -9.28 -7.29
C THR A 174 -16.23 -8.90 -8.67
N ASP A 175 -15.60 -7.73 -8.80
CA ASP A 175 -15.31 -7.14 -10.11
C ASP A 175 -13.82 -6.90 -10.34
N ILE A 176 -13.31 -7.41 -11.46
CA ILE A 176 -11.96 -7.14 -11.95
C ILE A 176 -12.07 -6.56 -13.34
N VAL A 177 -11.61 -5.32 -13.51
CA VAL A 177 -11.59 -4.64 -14.79
C VAL A 177 -10.15 -4.59 -15.29
N ILE A 178 -9.88 -5.16 -16.47
CA ILE A 178 -8.55 -5.12 -17.09
C ILE A 178 -8.61 -4.22 -18.32
N ASN A 179 -7.89 -3.10 -18.25
CA ASN A 179 -7.82 -2.09 -19.29
C ASN A 179 -6.48 -2.17 -20.02
N LYS A 180 -6.49 -1.97 -21.35
CA LYS A 180 -5.27 -1.82 -22.19
C LYS A 180 -4.23 -2.95 -21.99
N SER A 181 -4.70 -4.19 -21.99
CA SER A 181 -3.86 -5.39 -21.81
C SER A 181 -3.77 -6.21 -23.10
N SER A 182 -2.71 -7.01 -23.25
CA SER A 182 -2.65 -8.02 -24.32
C SER A 182 -3.60 -9.18 -24.01
N PRO A 183 -4.09 -9.91 -25.04
CA PRO A 183 -4.88 -11.13 -24.83
C PRO A 183 -4.15 -12.18 -23.99
N ASP A 184 -2.83 -12.26 -24.10
CA ASP A 184 -2.00 -13.23 -23.36
C ASP A 184 -2.15 -13.08 -21.84
N ILE A 185 -2.19 -11.84 -21.34
CA ILE A 185 -2.39 -11.57 -19.91
C ILE A 185 -3.74 -12.10 -19.43
N VAL A 186 -4.79 -12.02 -20.26
CA VAL A 186 -6.12 -12.55 -19.92
C VAL A 186 -6.10 -14.07 -19.91
N CYS A 187 -5.44 -14.70 -20.88
CA CYS A 187 -5.26 -16.16 -20.93
C CYS A 187 -4.49 -16.69 -19.72
N ASP A 188 -3.44 -16.00 -19.30
CA ASP A 188 -2.62 -16.37 -18.14
C ASP A 188 -3.34 -16.14 -16.81
N LEU A 189 -4.25 -15.16 -16.76
CA LEU A 189 -5.03 -14.84 -15.57
C LEU A 189 -6.22 -15.75 -15.34
N LEU A 190 -6.89 -16.18 -16.41
CA LEU A 190 -8.13 -16.94 -16.32
C LEU A 190 -8.03 -18.17 -15.39
N PRO A 191 -6.95 -18.99 -15.44
CA PRO A 191 -6.79 -20.09 -14.50
C PRO A 191 -6.68 -19.66 -13.04
N VAL A 192 -6.05 -18.51 -12.76
CA VAL A 192 -5.88 -17.96 -11.40
C VAL A 192 -7.22 -17.47 -10.86
N LEU A 193 -8.04 -16.83 -11.71
CA LEU A 193 -9.38 -16.36 -11.34
C LEU A 193 -10.32 -17.53 -11.04
N LEU A 194 -10.35 -18.55 -11.91
CA LEU A 194 -11.19 -19.73 -11.74
C LEU A 194 -10.85 -20.55 -10.48
N GLN A 195 -9.60 -20.50 -10.01
CA GLN A 195 -9.22 -21.16 -8.75
C GLN A 195 -9.78 -20.46 -7.51
N ASN A 196 -10.12 -19.18 -7.61
CA ASN A 196 -10.62 -18.35 -6.52
C ASN A 196 -12.16 -18.26 -6.46
N GLU A 197 -12.90 -18.82 -7.43
CA GLU A 197 -14.38 -18.89 -7.44
C GLU A 197 -14.95 -19.94 -6.44
N LYS A 198 -14.31 -20.16 -5.29
CA LYS A 198 -14.77 -21.14 -4.28
C LYS A 198 -15.64 -20.53 -3.18
#